data_AF-A0A8J6MGZ1-F1
#
_entry.id   AF-A0A8J6MGZ1-F1
#
_cell.length_a   1.000
_cell.length_b   1.000
_cell.length_c   1.000
_cell.angle_alpha   90.00
_cell.angle_beta   90.00
_cell.angle_gamma   90.00
#
_symmetry.space_group_name_H-M   'P 1'
#
loop_
_entity.id
_entity.type
_entity.pdbx_description
1 polymer ?
#
loop_
_entity_poly.entity_id
_entity_poly.type
_entity_poly.pdbx_seq_one_letter_code
_entity_poly.pdbx_strand_id
1 'polypeptide(L)'
;MSVQQFRSAAFGGFNKQDVLNYIETTNREHAAAVESLKKDLEEARTGTAGLEERAAAAEKRADEAAARAEQLSGNLRACAASLELARAEVEEKAARLEEAEARTTHLSERLDRLVPAAEAYEDLKDRTAGIELNAHHRAQSIVTEAEQQARQIRAALEQWIGRVQAGYDRLRTDVDATIAHADGELERVRKSLTAISAEFAEHDTTLEELLRTYREEGPKAPKPLPLDGE
;
A
#
# COMPACT_ATOMS: atom_id res chain seq x y z
N MET A 1 -60.12 -4.88 -137.99
CA MET A 1 -59.45 -5.83 -138.90
C MET A 1 -58.38 -6.54 -138.07
N SER A 2 -58.26 -7.85 -137.92
CA SER A 2 -58.88 -9.04 -138.51
C SER A 2 -59.20 -10.01 -137.37
N VAL A 3 -60.46 -10.42 -137.27
CA VAL A 3 -60.95 -11.38 -136.27
C VAL A 3 -60.44 -12.77 -136.66
N GLN A 4 -59.54 -13.36 -135.88
CA GLN A 4 -59.16 -14.76 -136.04
C GLN A 4 -60.34 -15.66 -135.66
N GLN A 5 -60.80 -16.44 -136.63
CA GLN A 5 -62.06 -17.18 -136.62
C GLN A 5 -61.82 -18.63 -136.16
N PHE A 6 -62.13 -18.93 -134.89
CA PHE A 6 -62.14 -20.29 -134.35
C PHE A 6 -63.39 -21.06 -134.81
N ARG A 7 -63.22 -22.24 -135.41
CA ARG A 7 -64.29 -23.08 -136.01
C ARG A 7 -64.94 -24.03 -135.00
N SER A 8 -66.26 -24.19 -135.08
CA SER A 8 -67.10 -25.14 -134.33
C SER A 8 -67.21 -26.50 -135.06
N ALA A 9 -66.97 -27.63 -134.38
CA ALA A 9 -66.91 -28.95 -135.02
C ALA A 9 -67.98 -29.94 -134.50
N ALA A 10 -68.54 -30.72 -135.44
CA ALA A 10 -69.34 -31.93 -135.24
C ALA A 10 -68.52 -33.23 -135.37
N PHE A 11 -67.18 -33.14 -135.49
CA PHE A 11 -66.27 -34.31 -135.46
C PHE A 11 -64.82 -33.85 -135.21
N GLY A 12 -64.23 -34.23 -134.07
CA GLY A 12 -62.78 -34.24 -133.87
C GLY A 12 -62.03 -32.91 -133.65
N GLY A 13 -62.70 -31.79 -133.36
CA GLY A 13 -62.04 -30.50 -133.07
C GLY A 13 -62.63 -29.80 -131.85
N PHE A 14 -61.80 -29.06 -131.09
CA PHE A 14 -62.20 -28.35 -129.87
C PHE A 14 -63.32 -27.33 -130.13
N ASN A 15 -64.41 -27.44 -129.35
CA ASN A 15 -65.56 -26.55 -129.42
C ASN A 15 -65.24 -25.17 -128.83
N LYS A 16 -65.52 -24.09 -129.56
CA LYS A 16 -65.24 -22.70 -129.16
C LYS A 16 -65.85 -22.33 -127.81
N GLN A 17 -67.06 -22.81 -127.52
CA GLN A 17 -67.71 -22.52 -126.24
C GLN A 17 -66.99 -23.20 -125.08
N ASP A 18 -66.45 -24.40 -125.31
CA ASP A 18 -65.70 -25.16 -124.30
C ASP A 18 -64.32 -24.54 -124.05
N VAL A 19 -63.66 -24.00 -125.08
CA VAL A 19 -62.39 -23.26 -124.95
C VAL A 19 -62.59 -21.94 -124.19
N LEU A 20 -63.65 -21.19 -124.49
CA LEU A 20 -63.98 -19.96 -123.77
C LEU A 20 -64.36 -20.23 -122.32
N ASN A 21 -65.22 -21.24 -122.08
CA ASN A 21 -65.57 -21.67 -120.73
C ASN A 21 -64.32 -22.15 -119.96
N TYR A 22 -63.40 -22.86 -120.62
CA TYR A 22 -62.13 -23.29 -120.03
C TYR A 22 -61.29 -22.08 -119.63
N ILE A 23 -61.03 -21.12 -120.53
CA ILE A 23 -60.26 -19.89 -120.21
C ILE A 23 -60.93 -19.11 -119.07
N GLU A 24 -62.25 -19.01 -119.07
CA GLU A 24 -63.00 -18.26 -118.04
C GLU A 24 -62.98 -18.99 -116.69
N THR A 25 -63.06 -20.33 -116.68
CA THR A 25 -62.89 -21.15 -115.46
C THR A 25 -61.44 -21.11 -114.97
N THR A 26 -60.44 -21.28 -115.84
CA THR A 26 -59.02 -21.20 -115.45
C THR A 26 -58.65 -19.80 -114.95
N ASN A 27 -59.18 -18.73 -115.55
CA ASN A 27 -58.95 -17.37 -115.07
C ASN A 27 -59.63 -17.13 -113.71
N ARG A 28 -60.84 -17.65 -113.48
CA ARG A 28 -61.49 -17.61 -112.16
C ARG A 28 -60.67 -18.39 -111.12
N GLU A 29 -60.21 -19.59 -111.46
CA GLU A 29 -59.39 -20.43 -110.59
C GLU A 29 -58.03 -19.77 -110.29
N HIS A 30 -57.38 -19.17 -111.28
CA HIS A 30 -56.15 -18.39 -111.07
C HIS A 30 -56.38 -17.16 -110.21
N ALA A 31 -57.47 -16.40 -110.44
CA ALA A 31 -57.81 -15.26 -109.61
C ALA A 31 -58.06 -15.67 -108.17
N ALA A 32 -58.81 -16.76 -107.94
CA ALA A 32 -59.05 -17.34 -106.63
C ALA A 32 -57.75 -17.83 -105.96
N ALA A 33 -56.85 -18.47 -106.72
CA ALA A 33 -55.55 -18.92 -106.21
C ALA A 33 -54.63 -17.74 -105.84
N VAL A 34 -54.59 -16.68 -106.66
CA VAL A 34 -53.83 -15.46 -106.35
C VAL A 34 -54.39 -14.76 -105.12
N GLU A 35 -55.71 -14.71 -104.96
CA GLU A 35 -56.35 -14.11 -103.80
C GLU A 35 -56.09 -14.93 -102.52
N SER A 36 -56.16 -16.26 -102.60
CA SER A 36 -55.73 -17.15 -101.51
C SER A 36 -54.26 -16.91 -101.14
N LEU A 37 -53.35 -16.93 -102.12
CA LEU A 37 -51.92 -16.71 -101.87
C LEU A 37 -51.65 -15.32 -101.29
N LYS A 38 -52.37 -14.28 -101.71
CA LYS A 38 -52.25 -12.94 -101.12
C LYS A 38 -52.69 -12.93 -99.66
N LYS A 39 -53.81 -13.60 -99.35
CA LYS A 39 -54.31 -13.74 -97.99
C LYS A 39 -53.33 -14.50 -97.11
N ASP A 40 -52.81 -15.63 -97.58
CA ASP A 40 -51.80 -16.42 -96.87
C ASP A 40 -50.52 -15.61 -96.63
N LEU A 41 -50.12 -14.80 -97.61
CA LEU A 41 -48.95 -13.94 -97.51
C LEU A 41 -49.17 -12.80 -96.50
N GLU A 42 -50.37 -12.23 -96.43
CA GLU A 42 -50.73 -11.21 -95.44
C GLU A 42 -50.85 -11.80 -94.02
N GLU A 43 -51.43 -12.99 -93.87
CA GLU A 43 -51.44 -13.76 -92.63
C GLU A 43 -50.03 -14.12 -92.17
N ALA A 44 -49.16 -14.56 -93.09
CA ALA A 44 -47.76 -14.82 -92.79
C ALA A 44 -47.01 -13.56 -92.36
N ARG A 45 -47.21 -12.43 -93.05
CA ARG A 45 -46.59 -11.13 -92.71
C ARG A 45 -47.02 -10.62 -91.33
N THR A 46 -48.30 -10.73 -91.00
CA THR A 46 -48.81 -10.34 -89.68
C THR A 46 -48.29 -11.28 -88.60
N GLY A 47 -48.20 -12.57 -88.88
CA GLY A 47 -47.56 -13.56 -88.01
C GLY A 47 -46.08 -13.27 -87.75
N THR A 48 -45.30 -12.96 -88.80
CA THR A 48 -43.87 -12.61 -88.64
C THR A 48 -43.69 -11.33 -87.85
N ALA A 49 -44.48 -10.29 -88.11
CA ALA A 49 -44.41 -9.04 -87.35
C ALA A 49 -44.74 -9.26 -85.86
N GLY A 50 -45.75 -10.08 -85.55
CA GLY A 50 -46.10 -10.41 -84.15
C GLY A 50 -45.03 -11.26 -83.45
N LEU A 51 -44.33 -12.14 -84.18
CA LEU A 51 -43.19 -12.89 -83.63
C LEU A 51 -41.99 -11.97 -83.38
N GLU A 52 -41.69 -11.04 -84.28
CA GLU A 52 -40.62 -10.04 -84.13
C GLU A 52 -40.85 -9.14 -82.90
N GLU A 53 -42.09 -8.66 -82.70
CA GLU A 53 -42.44 -7.86 -81.52
C GLU A 53 -42.27 -8.66 -80.22
N ARG A 54 -42.71 -9.93 -80.21
CA ARG A 54 -42.54 -10.81 -79.04
C ARG A 54 -41.07 -11.13 -78.78
N ALA A 55 -40.26 -11.31 -79.82
CA ALA A 55 -38.82 -11.53 -79.70
C ALA A 55 -38.13 -10.30 -79.10
N ALA A 56 -38.42 -9.10 -79.61
CA ALA A 56 -37.89 -7.84 -79.07
C ALA A 56 -38.31 -7.62 -77.60
N ALA A 57 -39.57 -7.92 -77.25
CA ALA A 57 -40.04 -7.83 -75.87
C ALA A 57 -39.38 -8.86 -74.95
N ALA A 58 -39.08 -10.07 -75.44
CA ALA A 58 -38.37 -11.09 -74.71
C ALA A 58 -36.89 -10.73 -74.49
N GLU A 59 -36.23 -10.18 -75.50
CA GLU A 59 -34.85 -9.69 -75.44
C GLU A 59 -34.71 -8.58 -74.40
N LYS A 60 -35.58 -7.57 -74.43
CA LYS A 60 -35.61 -6.51 -73.42
C LYS A 60 -35.78 -7.05 -71.99
N ARG A 61 -36.65 -8.04 -71.80
CA ARG A 61 -36.84 -8.69 -70.48
C ARG A 61 -35.60 -9.47 -70.05
N ALA A 62 -34.89 -10.10 -70.99
CA ALA A 62 -33.65 -10.80 -70.71
C ALA A 62 -32.56 -9.82 -70.27
N ASP A 63 -32.43 -8.67 -70.94
CA ASP A 63 -31.49 -7.61 -70.57
C ASP A 63 -31.80 -7.02 -69.19
N GLU A 64 -33.08 -6.73 -68.90
CA GLU A 64 -33.51 -6.26 -67.58
C GLU A 64 -33.23 -7.29 -66.47
N ALA A 65 -33.45 -8.58 -66.76
CA ALA A 65 -33.14 -9.66 -65.83
C ALA A 65 -31.64 -9.80 -65.59
N ALA A 66 -30.81 -9.69 -66.65
CA ALA A 66 -29.36 -9.72 -66.56
C ALA A 66 -28.82 -8.56 -65.72
N ALA A 67 -29.30 -7.33 -65.97
CA ALA A 67 -28.93 -6.16 -65.18
C ALA A 67 -29.30 -6.31 -63.69
N ARG A 68 -30.48 -6.85 -63.39
CA ARG A 68 -30.89 -7.14 -61.99
C ARG A 68 -30.03 -8.22 -61.35
N ALA A 69 -29.68 -9.27 -62.09
CA ALA A 69 -28.81 -10.33 -61.59
C ALA A 69 -27.40 -9.80 -61.26
N GLU A 70 -26.86 -8.93 -62.12
CA GLU A 70 -25.57 -8.28 -61.88
C GLU A 70 -25.62 -7.36 -60.64
N GLN A 71 -26.68 -6.56 -60.50
CA GLN A 71 -26.88 -5.70 -59.33
C GLN A 71 -26.98 -6.53 -58.04
N LEU A 72 -27.77 -7.60 -58.04
CA LEU A 72 -27.91 -8.49 -56.88
C LEU A 72 -26.59 -9.19 -56.55
N SER A 73 -25.83 -9.62 -57.56
CA SER A 73 -24.49 -10.19 -57.37
C SER A 73 -23.54 -9.19 -56.73
N GLY A 74 -23.56 -7.93 -57.19
CA GLY A 74 -22.79 -6.83 -56.60
C GLY A 74 -23.15 -6.59 -55.13
N ASN A 75 -24.44 -6.52 -54.82
CA ASN A 75 -24.94 -6.34 -53.45
C ASN A 75 -24.55 -7.51 -52.53
N LEU A 76 -24.64 -8.75 -53.02
CA LEU A 76 -24.22 -9.93 -52.27
C LEU A 76 -22.72 -9.90 -51.96
N ARG A 77 -21.89 -9.51 -52.93
CA ARG A 77 -20.44 -9.36 -52.72
C ARG A 77 -20.12 -8.27 -51.70
N ALA A 78 -20.79 -7.12 -51.79
CA ALA A 78 -20.61 -6.02 -50.84
C ALA A 78 -21.04 -6.42 -49.42
N CYS A 79 -22.17 -7.11 -49.28
CA CYS A 79 -22.66 -7.61 -48.01
C CYS A 79 -21.72 -8.67 -47.41
N ALA A 80 -21.22 -9.61 -48.23
CA ALA A 80 -20.25 -10.60 -47.81
C ALA A 80 -18.95 -9.94 -47.31
N ALA A 81 -18.42 -8.96 -48.04
CA ALA A 81 -17.23 -8.22 -47.61
C ALA A 81 -17.46 -7.47 -46.29
N SER A 82 -18.62 -6.83 -46.11
CA SER A 82 -18.97 -6.16 -44.86
C SER A 82 -19.11 -7.14 -43.69
N LEU A 83 -19.65 -8.34 -43.93
CA LEU A 83 -19.79 -9.36 -42.90
C LEU A 83 -18.43 -9.88 -42.45
N GLU A 84 -17.50 -10.11 -43.37
CA GLU A 84 -16.13 -10.54 -43.05
C GLU A 84 -15.38 -9.48 -42.24
N LEU A 85 -15.52 -8.20 -42.60
CA LEU A 85 -14.96 -7.10 -41.80
C LEU A 85 -15.55 -7.06 -40.39
N ALA A 86 -16.86 -7.16 -40.26
CA ALA A 86 -17.53 -7.17 -38.95
C ALA A 86 -17.11 -8.37 -38.10
N ARG A 87 -16.91 -9.54 -38.71
CA ARG A 87 -16.38 -10.74 -38.03
C ARG A 87 -14.96 -10.51 -37.50
N ALA A 88 -14.08 -9.99 -38.35
CA ALA A 88 -12.71 -9.67 -37.95
C ALA A 88 -12.65 -8.66 -36.79
N GLU A 89 -13.50 -7.62 -36.81
CA GLU A 89 -13.59 -6.67 -35.71
C GLU A 89 -14.09 -7.29 -34.40
N VAL A 90 -15.05 -8.22 -34.48
CA VAL A 90 -15.55 -8.94 -33.30
C VAL A 90 -14.48 -9.84 -32.72
N GLU A 91 -13.74 -10.57 -33.56
CA GLU A 91 -12.62 -11.42 -33.13
C GLU A 91 -11.51 -10.59 -32.47
N GLU A 92 -11.14 -9.45 -33.05
CA GLU A 92 -10.15 -8.55 -32.47
C GLU A 92 -10.60 -8.01 -31.11
N LYS A 93 -11.85 -7.57 -31.00
CA LYS A 93 -12.41 -7.07 -29.73
C LYS A 93 -12.50 -8.17 -28.68
N ALA A 94 -12.85 -9.39 -29.07
CA ALA A 94 -12.89 -10.54 -28.17
C ALA A 94 -11.49 -10.86 -27.61
N ALA A 95 -10.46 -10.88 -28.47
CA ALA A 95 -9.08 -11.09 -28.03
C ALA A 95 -8.59 -9.99 -27.06
N ARG A 96 -8.92 -8.72 -27.34
CA ARG A 96 -8.58 -7.60 -26.45
C ARG A 96 -9.30 -7.69 -25.10
N LEU A 97 -10.55 -8.16 -25.09
CA LEU A 97 -11.32 -8.35 -23.88
C LEU A 97 -10.72 -9.47 -23.01
N GLU A 98 -10.39 -10.60 -23.62
CA GLU A 98 -9.75 -11.73 -22.93
C GLU A 98 -8.41 -11.32 -22.30
N GLU A 99 -7.59 -10.54 -23.03
CA GLU A 99 -6.34 -10.01 -22.48
C GLU A 99 -6.58 -9.06 -21.30
N ALA A 100 -7.59 -8.17 -21.39
CA ALA A 100 -7.93 -7.27 -20.30
C ALA A 100 -8.46 -8.00 -19.06
N GLU A 101 -9.26 -9.05 -19.23
CA GLU A 101 -9.76 -9.90 -18.17
C GLU A 101 -8.63 -10.69 -17.50
N ALA A 102 -7.69 -11.23 -18.27
CA ALA A 102 -6.51 -11.91 -17.75
C ALA A 102 -5.63 -10.95 -16.93
N ARG A 103 -5.39 -9.72 -17.43
CA ARG A 103 -4.64 -8.68 -16.69
C ARG A 103 -5.35 -8.28 -15.41
N THR A 104 -6.67 -8.12 -15.44
CA THR A 104 -7.46 -7.75 -14.26
C THR A 104 -7.40 -8.84 -13.20
N THR A 105 -7.55 -10.10 -13.60
CA THR A 105 -7.43 -11.26 -12.71
C THR A 105 -6.05 -11.31 -12.06
N HIS A 106 -4.98 -11.18 -12.86
CA HIS A 106 -3.61 -11.15 -12.36
C HIS A 106 -3.35 -10.02 -11.36
N LEU A 107 -3.88 -8.81 -11.63
CA LEU A 107 -3.75 -7.68 -10.73
C LEU A 107 -4.55 -7.89 -9.44
N SER A 108 -5.76 -8.45 -9.52
CA SER A 108 -6.57 -8.80 -8.35
C SER A 108 -5.83 -9.79 -7.45
N GLU A 109 -5.28 -10.87 -8.01
CA GLU A 109 -4.52 -11.86 -7.23
C GLU A 109 -3.28 -11.25 -6.56
N ARG A 110 -2.60 -10.29 -7.22
CA ARG A 110 -1.49 -9.56 -6.61
C ARG A 110 -1.97 -8.67 -5.46
N LEU A 111 -3.11 -8.02 -5.62
CA LEU A 111 -3.67 -7.15 -4.60
C LEU A 111 -4.10 -7.97 -3.38
N ASP A 112 -4.75 -9.11 -3.58
CA ASP A 112 -5.15 -10.05 -2.52
C ASP A 112 -3.96 -10.58 -1.71
N ARG A 113 -2.76 -10.64 -2.31
CA ARG A 113 -1.52 -11.00 -1.60
C ARG A 113 -0.88 -9.81 -0.88
N LEU A 114 -0.92 -8.62 -1.48
CA LEU A 114 -0.21 -7.44 -0.97
C LEU A 114 -0.96 -6.74 0.17
N VAL A 115 -2.29 -6.72 0.12
CA VAL A 115 -3.12 -6.11 1.18
C VAL A 115 -2.84 -6.72 2.56
N PRO A 116 -2.95 -8.04 2.77
CA PRO A 116 -2.70 -8.62 4.09
C PRO A 116 -1.23 -8.50 4.51
N ALA A 117 -0.29 -8.47 3.56
CA ALA A 117 1.12 -8.24 3.86
C ALA A 117 1.37 -6.80 4.36
N ALA A 118 0.68 -5.81 3.79
CA ALA A 118 0.75 -4.42 4.24
C ALA A 118 0.10 -4.23 5.62
N GLU A 119 -1.06 -4.85 5.86
CA GLU A 119 -1.72 -4.84 7.17
C GLU A 119 -0.83 -5.46 8.25
N ALA A 120 -0.25 -6.64 7.97
CA ALA A 120 0.68 -7.29 8.89
C ALA A 120 1.94 -6.46 9.17
N TYR A 121 2.39 -5.67 8.20
CA TYR A 121 3.53 -4.76 8.38
C TYR A 121 3.19 -3.59 9.30
N GLU A 122 2.03 -2.96 9.12
CA GLU A 122 1.58 -1.88 10.03
C GLU A 122 1.37 -2.41 11.46
N ASP A 123 0.76 -3.59 11.63
CA ASP A 123 0.62 -4.24 12.94
C ASP A 123 1.98 -4.51 13.62
N LEU A 124 2.96 -4.99 12.85
CA LEU A 124 4.31 -5.26 13.35
C LEU A 124 5.03 -3.97 13.74
N LYS A 125 4.87 -2.92 12.93
CA LYS A 125 5.44 -1.60 13.20
C LYS A 125 4.84 -1.00 14.48
N ASP A 126 3.53 -1.03 14.65
CA ASP A 126 2.86 -0.51 15.84
C ASP A 126 3.24 -1.30 17.10
N ARG A 127 3.28 -2.63 16.99
CA ARG A 127 3.73 -3.50 18.09
C ARG A 127 5.19 -3.22 18.48
N THR A 128 6.06 -3.04 17.49
CA THR A 128 7.49 -2.78 17.72
C THR A 128 7.69 -1.42 18.37
N ALA A 129 7.04 -0.37 17.86
CA ALA A 129 7.04 0.96 18.47
C ALA A 129 6.52 0.92 19.92
N GLY A 130 5.47 0.15 20.19
CA GLY A 130 4.96 -0.06 21.55
C GLY A 130 5.96 -0.75 22.48
N ILE A 131 6.68 -1.76 21.99
CA ILE A 131 7.73 -2.45 22.77
C ILE A 131 8.89 -1.48 23.07
N GLU A 132 9.36 -0.74 22.07
CA GLU A 132 10.46 0.20 22.21
C GLU A 132 10.13 1.32 23.21
N LEU A 133 8.93 1.90 23.11
CA LEU A 133 8.47 2.93 24.04
C LEU A 133 8.40 2.38 25.48
N ASN A 134 7.83 1.20 25.67
CA ASN A 134 7.75 0.57 26.99
C ASN A 134 9.12 0.22 27.56
N ALA A 135 10.03 -0.28 26.72
CA ALA A 135 11.41 -0.56 27.12
C ALA A 135 12.14 0.72 27.54
N HIS A 136 11.96 1.80 26.79
CA HIS A 136 12.54 3.10 27.10
C HIS A 136 12.01 3.66 28.43
N HIS A 137 10.69 3.70 28.62
CA HIS A 137 10.09 4.14 29.87
C HIS A 137 10.53 3.30 31.06
N ARG A 138 10.55 1.97 30.92
CA ARG A 138 10.97 1.08 32.00
C ARG A 138 12.45 1.27 32.35
N ALA A 139 13.32 1.43 31.34
CA ALA A 139 14.73 1.73 31.56
C ALA A 139 14.89 3.08 32.29
N GLN A 140 14.15 4.10 31.86
CA GLN A 140 14.19 5.42 32.48
C GLN A 140 13.69 5.41 33.94
N SER A 141 12.62 4.66 34.24
CA SER A 141 12.14 4.47 35.61
C SER A 141 13.19 3.80 36.49
N ILE A 142 13.81 2.71 36.00
CA ILE A 142 14.87 1.99 36.74
C ILE A 142 16.07 2.91 37.02
N VAL A 143 16.51 3.69 36.03
CA VAL A 143 17.62 4.64 36.20
C VAL A 143 17.24 5.71 37.24
N THR A 144 16.04 6.29 37.13
CA THR A 144 15.57 7.32 38.05
C THR A 144 15.47 6.80 39.49
N GLU A 145 14.94 5.59 39.67
CA GLU A 145 14.87 4.93 40.97
C GLU A 145 16.27 4.64 41.54
N ALA A 146 17.18 4.11 40.74
CA ALA A 146 18.55 3.83 41.16
C ALA A 146 19.30 5.11 41.55
N GLU A 147 19.11 6.21 40.80
CA GLU A 147 19.67 7.51 41.16
C GLU A 147 19.10 8.04 42.48
N GLN A 148 17.79 7.91 42.70
CA GLN A 148 17.17 8.34 43.95
C GLN A 148 17.70 7.53 45.14
N GLN A 149 17.81 6.21 44.99
CA GLN A 149 18.39 5.34 46.03
C GLN A 149 19.85 5.71 46.31
N ALA A 150 20.66 5.94 45.26
CA ALA A 150 22.05 6.36 45.41
C ALA A 150 22.15 7.71 46.15
N ARG A 151 21.28 8.68 45.84
CA ARG A 151 21.20 9.96 46.56
C ARG A 151 20.84 9.77 48.04
N GLN A 152 19.86 8.91 48.35
CA GLN A 152 19.46 8.62 49.73
C GLN A 152 20.59 7.96 50.53
N ILE A 153 21.28 6.97 49.94
CA ILE A 153 22.42 6.30 50.57
C ILE A 153 23.55 7.30 50.84
N ARG A 154 23.89 8.15 49.85
CA ARG A 154 24.90 9.21 50.03
C ARG A 154 24.54 10.17 51.16
N ALA A 155 23.30 10.67 51.18
CA ALA A 155 22.84 11.57 52.24
C ALA A 155 22.87 10.91 53.63
N ALA A 156 22.49 9.63 53.73
CA ALA A 156 22.56 8.88 54.98
C ALA A 156 24.00 8.67 55.47
N LEU A 157 24.93 8.39 54.54
CA LEU A 157 26.36 8.28 54.84
C LEU A 157 26.95 9.61 55.31
N GLU A 158 26.64 10.71 54.64
CA GLU A 158 27.07 12.05 55.05
C GLU A 158 26.58 12.39 56.46
N GLN A 159 25.32 12.10 56.78
CA GLN A 159 24.76 12.28 58.12
C GLN A 159 25.44 11.38 59.16
N TRP A 160 25.75 10.13 58.82
CA TRP A 160 26.45 9.22 59.73
C TRP A 160 27.88 9.67 59.99
N ILE A 161 28.63 10.05 58.96
CA ILE A 161 29.99 10.60 59.09
C ILE A 161 29.96 11.85 59.96
N GLY A 162 29.03 12.78 59.72
CA GLY A 162 28.88 13.98 60.55
C GLY A 162 28.61 13.66 62.03
N ARG A 163 27.80 12.64 62.32
CA ARG A 163 27.57 12.16 63.69
C ARG A 163 28.81 11.55 64.33
N VAL A 164 29.56 10.72 63.58
CA VAL A 164 30.82 10.11 64.06
C VAL A 164 31.87 11.18 64.34
N GLN A 165 32.04 12.15 63.44
CA GLN A 165 32.95 13.28 63.63
C GLN A 165 32.58 14.09 64.87
N ALA A 166 31.33 14.50 65.02
CA ALA A 166 30.88 15.23 66.21
C ALA A 166 31.04 14.41 67.51
N GLY A 167 30.82 13.09 67.45
CA GLY A 167 31.07 12.18 68.58
C GLY A 167 32.54 12.08 68.94
N TYR A 168 33.42 11.99 67.95
CA TYR A 168 34.87 11.99 68.14
C TYR A 168 35.38 13.31 68.72
N ASP A 169 34.92 14.46 68.20
CA ASP A 169 35.31 15.79 68.70
C ASP A 169 34.91 15.99 70.16
N ARG A 170 33.72 15.51 70.55
CA ARG A 170 33.28 15.51 71.96
C ARG A 170 34.17 14.63 72.81
N LEU A 171 34.40 13.38 72.41
CA LEU A 171 35.25 12.45 73.15
C LEU A 171 36.67 13.02 73.32
N ARG A 172 37.23 13.61 72.28
CA ARG A 172 38.52 14.28 72.33
C ARG A 172 38.50 15.43 73.34
N THR A 173 37.49 16.28 73.30
CA THR A 173 37.34 17.41 74.23
C THR A 173 37.21 16.92 75.67
N ASP A 174 36.43 15.87 75.92
CA ASP A 174 36.27 15.26 77.25
C ASP A 174 37.59 14.64 77.75
N VAL A 175 38.34 13.97 76.86
CA VAL A 175 39.67 13.43 77.17
C VAL A 175 40.65 14.56 77.49
N ASP A 176 40.72 15.62 76.67
CA ASP A 176 41.57 16.78 76.92
C ASP A 176 41.21 17.45 78.27
N ALA A 177 39.92 17.55 78.60
CA ALA A 177 39.45 18.08 79.88
C ALA A 177 39.83 17.21 81.08
N THR A 178 39.72 15.87 80.96
CA THR A 178 40.13 14.93 82.02
C THR A 178 41.64 14.93 82.24
N ILE A 179 42.44 15.01 81.17
CA ILE A 179 43.89 15.16 81.25
C ILE A 179 44.25 16.47 81.96
N ALA A 180 43.66 17.60 81.55
CA ALA A 180 43.89 18.89 82.19
C ALA A 180 43.49 18.89 83.68
N HIS A 181 42.41 18.20 84.03
CA HIS A 181 41.99 18.03 85.42
C HIS A 181 43.00 17.19 86.21
N ALA A 182 43.43 16.04 85.68
CA ALA A 182 44.42 15.18 86.33
C ALA A 182 45.76 15.91 86.54
N ASP A 183 46.25 16.64 85.53
CA ASP A 183 47.44 17.49 85.63
C ASP A 183 47.27 18.55 86.74
N GLY A 184 46.09 19.17 86.82
CA GLY A 184 45.77 20.14 87.87
C GLY A 184 45.78 19.55 89.28
N GLU A 185 45.25 18.34 89.48
CA GLU A 185 45.30 17.64 90.77
C GLU A 185 46.73 17.20 91.12
N LEU A 186 47.49 16.67 90.15
CA LEU A 186 48.90 16.32 90.33
C LEU A 186 49.73 17.55 90.72
N GLU A 187 49.46 18.70 90.12
CA GLU A 187 50.12 19.96 90.45
C GLU A 187 49.81 20.40 91.89
N ARG A 188 48.58 20.20 92.36
CA ARG A 188 48.23 20.46 93.78
C ARG A 188 48.93 19.50 94.71
N VAL A 189 48.96 18.21 94.40
CA VAL A 189 49.69 17.20 95.18
C VAL A 189 51.17 17.56 95.25
N ARG A 190 51.77 17.97 94.13
CA ARG A 190 53.15 18.45 94.06
C ARG A 190 53.37 19.65 94.99
N LYS A 191 52.51 20.68 94.91
CA LYS A 191 52.59 21.86 95.78
C LYS A 191 52.46 21.52 97.26
N SER A 192 51.50 20.66 97.61
CA SER A 192 51.32 20.19 98.99
C SER A 192 52.54 19.42 99.49
N LEU A 193 53.13 18.54 98.67
CA LEU A 193 54.34 17.81 99.03
C LEU A 193 55.54 18.76 99.23
N THR A 194 55.72 19.75 98.36
CA THR A 194 56.77 20.77 98.54
C THR A 194 56.56 21.62 99.79
N ALA A 195 55.31 21.95 100.13
CA ALA A 195 54.98 22.65 101.37
C ALA A 195 55.32 21.81 102.60
N ILE A 196 54.92 20.52 102.60
CA ILE A 196 55.27 19.58 103.67
C ILE A 196 56.80 19.44 103.79
N SER A 197 57.53 19.31 102.67
CA SER A 197 58.99 19.26 102.71
C SER A 197 59.62 20.55 103.26
N ALA A 198 59.04 21.72 102.96
CA ALA A 198 59.49 22.99 103.51
C ALA A 198 59.19 23.11 105.01
N GLU A 199 58.01 22.67 105.48
CA GLU A 199 57.67 22.59 106.90
C GLU A 199 58.62 21.64 107.65
N PHE A 200 58.95 20.47 107.07
CA PHE A 200 59.95 19.58 107.65
C PHE A 200 61.33 20.24 107.72
N ALA A 201 61.76 20.98 106.69
CA ALA A 201 63.01 21.72 106.75
C ALA A 201 62.99 22.82 107.83
N GLU A 202 61.88 23.53 107.99
CA GLU A 202 61.69 24.51 109.08
C GLU A 202 61.72 23.81 110.45
N HIS A 203 61.03 22.67 110.59
CA HIS A 203 61.09 21.83 111.79
C HIS A 203 62.50 21.35 112.08
N ASP A 204 63.28 20.91 111.08
CA ASP A 204 64.68 20.54 111.25
C ASP A 204 65.50 21.72 111.77
N THR A 205 65.33 22.93 111.20
CA THR A 205 66.03 24.13 111.69
C THR A 205 65.63 24.53 113.11
N THR A 206 64.34 24.50 113.45
CA THR A 206 63.85 24.81 114.80
C THR A 206 64.31 23.76 115.81
N LEU A 207 64.40 22.49 115.41
CA LEU A 207 64.93 21.40 116.24
C LEU A 207 66.44 21.55 116.43
N GLU A 208 67.18 21.93 115.40
CA GLU A 208 68.60 22.30 115.50
C GLU A 208 68.81 23.49 116.44
N GLU A 209 67.97 24.52 116.37
CA GLU A 209 67.98 25.67 117.28
C GLU A 209 67.63 25.28 118.72
N LEU A 210 66.64 24.42 118.94
CA LEU A 210 66.30 23.86 120.24
C LEU A 210 67.45 23.03 120.82
N LEU A 211 68.10 22.21 119.99
CA LEU A 211 69.28 21.45 120.39
C LEU A 211 70.49 22.35 120.67
N ARG A 212 70.63 23.46 119.95
CA ARG A 212 71.64 24.50 120.21
C ARG A 212 71.38 25.21 121.52
N THR A 213 70.16 25.71 121.75
CA THR A 213 69.77 26.35 123.01
C THR A 213 69.89 25.40 124.20
N TYR A 214 69.54 24.12 124.05
CA TYR A 214 69.77 23.09 125.06
C TYR A 214 71.27 22.85 125.34
N ARG A 215 72.12 22.88 124.30
CA ARG A 215 73.59 22.78 124.45
C ARG A 215 74.22 24.02 125.09
N GLU A 216 73.70 25.21 124.81
CA GLU A 216 74.22 26.49 125.31
C GLU A 216 73.71 26.83 126.73
N GLU A 217 72.48 26.46 127.08
CA GLU A 217 71.87 26.78 128.39
C GLU A 217 71.87 25.62 129.41
N GLY A 218 72.15 24.37 128.98
CA GLY A 218 72.03 23.18 129.83
C GLY A 218 70.58 22.89 130.28
N PRO A 219 70.27 21.70 130.84
CA PRO A 219 68.91 21.33 131.20
C PRO A 219 68.34 22.25 132.29
N LYS A 220 67.49 23.20 131.91
CA LYS A 220 66.65 23.96 132.86
C LYS A 220 65.46 23.10 133.28
N ALA A 221 65.45 22.68 134.54
CA ALA A 221 64.32 22.00 135.16
C ALA A 221 63.06 22.89 135.05
N PRO A 222 61.88 22.32 134.72
CA PRO A 222 60.63 23.08 134.73
C PRO A 222 60.37 23.65 136.14
N LYS A 223 60.07 24.95 136.21
CA LYS A 223 59.69 25.61 137.47
C LYS A 223 58.37 25.00 138.00
N PRO A 224 58.28 24.64 139.29
CA PRO A 224 57.06 24.08 139.87
C PRO A 224 55.89 25.08 139.88
N LEU A 225 54.68 24.54 139.66
CA LEU A 225 53.39 25.24 139.50
C LEU A 225 53.00 26.07 140.74
N PRO A 226 52.31 27.22 140.56
CA PRO A 226 51.47 27.79 141.60
C PRO A 226 50.15 27.02 141.68
N LEU A 227 49.84 26.52 142.88
CA LEU A 227 48.53 26.05 143.30
C LEU A 227 47.85 27.18 144.09
N ASP A 228 46.73 27.68 143.58
CA ASP A 228 45.62 28.34 144.27
C ASP A 228 44.42 28.11 143.32
N GLY A 229 43.24 27.58 143.66
CA GLY A 229 42.55 27.51 144.93
C GLY A 229 41.15 28.11 144.77
N GLU A 230 40.27 27.46 143.98
CA GLU A 230 38.78 27.33 144.09
C GLU A 230 38.19 26.59 142.88
#